data_AF-A0A3S2LR22-F1
#
_entry.id   AF-A0A3S2LR22-F1
#
_cell.length_a   1.000
_cell.length_b   1.000
_cell.length_c   1.000
_cell.angle_alpha   90.00
_cell.angle_beta   90.00
_cell.angle_gamma   90.00
#
_symmetry.space_group_name_H-M   'P 1'
#
loop_
_entity.id
_entity.type
_entity.pdbx_description
1 polymer ?
#
loop_
_entity_poly.entity_id
_entity_poly.type
_entity_poly.pdbx_seq_one_letter_code
_entity_poly.pdbx_strand_id
1 'polypeptide(L)'
;MVFLYPEEDEVKGSACLFTALLKKCSERNVFALCRCISRRNYPPRFVALVPQTEEVDEANVQISPAGFNVIYLPFADDFRTLDPPRCPYASQMQVNKMKEIISKLRFKYRSDAFENPVLQKHYRNLEALALDMVAPEEIEDLIMPKVEQIDQRLGPLVQEFKDLVYPEDYNPDTKPAAKRKTADGGGGASEKKPKVELTEEELRAHVQNGTLGKLTVPVLKDACKQFGVRTTGTKKQELMDALTSRLADGGGGASEKKPKVELTEEELRAHVQNGTLGKLTVPVLKDACKQFGVRTTGTKKQELMDALTSRLGS
;
A
#
# COMPACT_ATOMS: atom_id res chain seq x y z
N MET A 1 -25.52 5.22 8.16
CA MET A 1 -24.61 4.66 9.18
C MET A 1 -25.47 3.92 10.18
N VAL A 2 -25.10 2.70 10.59
CA VAL A 2 -25.92 1.91 11.51
C VAL A 2 -25.18 1.83 12.84
N PHE A 3 -25.92 2.04 13.93
CA PHE A 3 -25.42 1.95 15.29
C PHE A 3 -26.15 0.80 16.00
N LEU A 4 -25.38 -0.03 16.69
CA LEU A 4 -25.91 -1.18 17.42
C LEU A 4 -25.99 -0.83 18.90
N TYR A 5 -27.17 -1.03 19.47
CA TYR A 5 -27.48 -0.84 20.89
C TYR A 5 -28.23 -2.08 21.42
N PRO A 6 -28.04 -2.48 22.69
CA PRO A 6 -28.71 -3.67 23.22
C PRO A 6 -30.21 -3.44 23.43
N GLU A 7 -30.99 -4.44 23.08
CA GLU A 7 -32.44 -4.48 23.32
C GLU A 7 -32.73 -5.51 24.42
N GLU A 8 -33.03 -5.02 25.63
CA GLU A 8 -33.24 -5.87 26.82
C GLU A 8 -34.67 -6.44 26.89
N ASP A 9 -35.63 -5.78 26.21
CA ASP A 9 -37.04 -6.15 26.23
C ASP A 9 -37.30 -7.48 25.51
N GLU A 10 -36.57 -7.77 24.43
CA GLU A 10 -36.69 -9.04 23.70
C GLU A 10 -35.93 -10.18 24.40
N VAL A 11 -34.70 -9.92 24.84
CA VAL A 11 -33.82 -10.93 25.44
C VAL A 11 -33.13 -10.38 26.68
N LYS A 12 -33.59 -10.85 27.84
CA LYS A 12 -33.02 -10.48 29.15
C LYS A 12 -31.56 -10.95 29.28
N GLY A 13 -30.71 -10.09 29.80
CA GLY A 13 -29.27 -10.28 29.95
C GLY A 13 -28.43 -9.71 28.79
N SER A 14 -29.06 -9.21 27.73
CA SER A 14 -28.39 -8.68 26.55
C SER A 14 -27.55 -7.45 26.88
N ALA A 15 -28.08 -6.51 27.66
CA ALA A 15 -27.37 -5.30 28.05
C ALA A 15 -26.10 -5.61 28.86
N CYS A 16 -26.15 -6.62 29.73
CA CYS A 16 -25.01 -7.06 30.53
C CYS A 16 -23.88 -7.63 29.64
N LEU A 17 -24.22 -8.57 28.76
CA LEU A 17 -23.27 -9.17 27.82
C LEU A 17 -22.70 -8.13 26.86
N PHE A 18 -23.56 -7.28 26.30
CA PHE A 18 -23.18 -6.22 25.38
C PHE A 18 -22.20 -5.23 26.03
N THR A 19 -22.47 -4.80 27.27
CA THR A 19 -21.58 -3.91 28.02
C THR A 19 -20.24 -4.56 28.32
N ALA A 20 -20.24 -5.85 28.69
CA ALA A 20 -19.01 -6.59 28.93
C ALA A 20 -18.17 -6.71 27.65
N LEU A 21 -18.82 -6.98 26.51
CA LEU A 21 -18.16 -7.04 25.21
C LEU A 21 -17.61 -5.68 24.80
N LEU A 22 -18.39 -4.60 24.93
CA LEU A 22 -17.96 -3.24 24.62
C LEU A 22 -16.71 -2.84 25.40
N LYS A 23 -16.72 -3.06 26.72
CA LYS A 23 -15.57 -2.77 27.59
C LYS A 23 -14.34 -3.58 27.17
N LYS A 24 -14.47 -4.88 26.95
CA LYS A 24 -13.33 -5.75 26.58
C LYS A 24 -12.81 -5.50 25.17
N CYS A 25 -13.67 -5.16 24.22
CA CYS A 25 -13.27 -4.76 22.87
C CYS A 25 -12.50 -3.44 22.89
N SER A 26 -12.98 -2.46 23.67
CA SER A 26 -12.30 -1.18 23.83
C SER A 26 -10.94 -1.32 24.53
N GLU A 27 -10.85 -2.10 25.62
CA GLU A 27 -9.58 -2.34 26.35
C GLU A 27 -8.52 -3.02 25.47
N ARG A 28 -8.93 -3.90 24.57
CA ARG A 28 -8.03 -4.70 23.72
C ARG A 28 -7.79 -4.09 22.35
N ASN A 29 -8.41 -2.96 22.01
CA ASN A 29 -8.40 -2.35 20.68
C ASN A 29 -8.77 -3.35 19.56
N VAL A 30 -9.83 -4.13 19.79
CA VAL A 30 -10.35 -5.11 18.82
C VAL A 30 -11.79 -4.80 18.43
N PHE A 31 -12.17 -5.12 17.20
CA PHE A 31 -13.55 -5.05 16.71
C PHE A 31 -14.10 -6.47 16.51
N ALA A 32 -15.42 -6.63 16.61
CA ALA A 32 -16.04 -7.92 16.32
C ALA A 32 -16.42 -8.01 14.84
N LEU A 33 -15.96 -9.06 14.15
CA LEU A 33 -16.36 -9.34 12.78
C LEU A 33 -17.66 -10.16 12.78
N CYS A 34 -18.68 -9.65 12.12
CA CYS A 34 -20.00 -10.28 12.08
C CYS A 34 -20.52 -10.42 10.66
N ARG A 35 -21.42 -11.39 10.47
CA ARG A 35 -22.20 -11.55 9.25
C ARG A 35 -23.57 -10.90 9.45
N CYS A 36 -23.81 -9.76 8.81
CA CYS A 36 -25.06 -9.01 8.90
C CYS A 36 -26.04 -9.43 7.79
N ILE A 37 -27.26 -9.77 8.17
CA ILE A 37 -28.38 -10.06 7.26
C ILE A 37 -29.56 -9.21 7.73
N SER A 38 -29.82 -8.09 7.05
CA SER A 38 -30.81 -7.10 7.53
C SER A 38 -32.26 -7.57 7.45
N ARG A 39 -32.57 -8.47 6.50
CA ARG A 39 -33.93 -9.02 6.31
C ARG A 39 -33.86 -10.42 5.72
N ARG A 40 -34.95 -11.17 5.84
CA ARG A 40 -35.07 -12.51 5.25
C ARG A 40 -34.79 -12.46 3.74
N ASN A 41 -34.01 -13.42 3.24
CA ASN A 41 -33.60 -13.55 1.83
C ASN A 41 -32.75 -12.38 1.29
N TYR A 42 -32.06 -11.63 2.16
CA TYR A 42 -31.06 -10.66 1.74
C TYR A 42 -29.65 -11.27 1.78
N PRO A 43 -28.78 -11.00 0.80
CA PRO A 43 -27.41 -11.54 0.81
C PRO A 43 -26.65 -11.04 2.06
N PRO A 44 -25.89 -11.93 2.73
CA PRO A 44 -25.11 -11.54 3.90
C PRO A 44 -24.01 -10.55 3.51
N ARG A 45 -23.74 -9.58 4.39
CA ARG A 45 -22.58 -8.70 4.29
C ARG A 45 -21.69 -8.85 5.51
N PHE A 46 -20.37 -8.79 5.31
CA PHE A 46 -19.45 -8.71 6.44
C PHE A 46 -19.51 -7.31 7.03
N VAL A 47 -19.59 -7.23 8.35
CA VAL A 47 -19.58 -5.98 9.10
C VAL A 47 -18.55 -6.05 10.22
N ALA A 48 -17.85 -4.94 10.44
CA ALA A 48 -17.02 -4.72 11.61
C ALA A 48 -17.82 -3.93 12.64
N LEU A 49 -18.00 -4.51 13.83
CA LEU A 49 -18.58 -3.85 15.00
C LEU A 49 -17.45 -3.16 15.77
N VAL A 50 -17.27 -1.87 15.52
CA VAL A 50 -16.24 -1.06 16.16
C VAL A 50 -16.78 -0.54 17.49
N PRO A 51 -16.12 -0.83 18.63
CA PRO A 51 -16.56 -0.35 19.93
C PRO A 51 -16.48 1.18 19.99
N GLN A 52 -17.53 1.83 20.48
CA GLN A 52 -17.58 3.26 20.74
C GLN A 52 -17.93 3.48 22.21
N THR A 53 -17.04 4.17 22.92
CA THR A 53 -17.29 4.63 24.29
C THR A 53 -18.15 5.87 24.30
N GLU A 54 -18.88 6.07 25.38
CA GLU A 54 -19.67 7.27 25.57
C GLU A 54 -18.77 8.49 25.72
N GLU A 55 -19.07 9.55 24.98
CA GLU A 55 -18.44 10.86 25.13
C GLU A 55 -19.52 11.91 25.33
N VAL A 56 -19.35 12.70 26.38
CA VAL A 56 -20.27 13.77 26.78
C VAL A 56 -19.54 15.10 26.72
N ASP A 57 -20.23 16.14 26.25
CA ASP A 57 -19.68 17.49 26.20
C ASP A 57 -19.72 18.21 27.56
N GLU A 58 -19.18 19.42 27.59
CA GLU A 58 -19.18 20.29 28.79
C GLU A 58 -20.59 20.71 29.25
N ALA A 59 -21.60 20.60 28.38
CA ALA A 59 -23.00 20.91 28.65
C ALA A 59 -23.82 19.66 29.04
N ASN A 60 -23.17 18.52 29.30
CA ASN A 60 -23.80 17.22 29.56
C ASN A 60 -24.65 16.66 28.40
N VAL A 61 -24.41 17.12 27.18
CA VAL A 61 -25.01 16.57 25.95
C VAL A 61 -24.13 15.42 25.45
N GLN A 62 -24.76 14.28 25.19
CA GLN A 62 -24.07 13.10 24.63
C GLN A 62 -23.66 13.38 23.18
N ILE A 63 -22.35 13.46 22.93
CA ILE A 63 -21.78 13.61 21.58
C ILE A 63 -21.74 12.24 20.88
N SER A 64 -21.17 11.26 21.57
CA SER A 64 -20.95 9.91 21.05
C SER A 64 -21.69 8.92 21.97
N PRO A 65 -22.71 8.19 21.49
CA PRO A 65 -23.40 7.20 22.30
C PRO A 65 -22.53 5.96 22.57
N ALA A 66 -22.74 5.29 23.70
CA ALA A 66 -22.06 4.02 24.03
C ALA A 66 -22.66 2.85 23.22
N GLY A 67 -21.83 2.13 22.46
CA GLY A 67 -22.30 1.00 21.65
C GLY A 67 -21.31 0.54 20.59
N PHE A 68 -21.82 -0.04 19.50
CA PHE A 68 -20.97 -0.45 18.37
C PHE A 68 -21.38 0.26 17.07
N ASN A 69 -20.38 0.83 16.40
CA ASN A 69 -20.53 1.29 15.03
C ASN A 69 -20.48 0.10 14.08
N VAL A 70 -21.52 -0.06 13.26
CA VAL A 70 -21.58 -1.13 12.26
C VAL A 70 -21.00 -0.61 10.95
N ILE A 71 -19.76 -1.01 10.65
CA ILE A 71 -19.07 -0.64 9.42
C ILE A 71 -19.17 -1.80 8.43
N TYR A 72 -19.80 -1.56 7.28
CA TYR A 72 -19.88 -2.55 6.20
C TYR A 72 -18.51 -2.71 5.53
N LEU A 73 -18.02 -3.95 5.49
CA LEU A 73 -16.78 -4.27 4.80
C LEU A 73 -17.08 -4.55 3.31
N PRO A 74 -16.33 -3.95 2.38
CA PRO A 74 -16.48 -4.20 0.96
C PRO A 74 -16.13 -5.64 0.61
N PHE A 75 -16.83 -6.21 -0.36
CA PHE A 75 -16.44 -7.47 -0.99
C PHE A 75 -15.34 -7.26 -2.02
N ALA A 76 -14.75 -8.35 -2.51
CA ALA A 76 -13.76 -8.32 -3.59
C ALA A 76 -14.25 -7.52 -4.81
N ASP A 77 -15.54 -7.63 -5.13
CA ASP A 77 -16.18 -6.96 -6.27
C ASP A 77 -16.27 -5.42 -6.11
N ASP A 78 -16.25 -4.91 -4.87
CA ASP A 78 -16.31 -3.48 -4.58
C ASP A 78 -14.94 -2.80 -4.75
N PHE A 79 -13.84 -3.57 -4.70
CA PHE A 79 -12.50 -3.04 -4.90
C PHE A 79 -12.26 -2.71 -6.37
N ARG A 80 -11.78 -1.49 -6.63
CA ARG A 80 -11.41 -1.03 -7.96
C ARG A 80 -9.89 -0.99 -8.09
N THR A 81 -9.33 -1.74 -9.04
CA THR A 81 -7.91 -1.64 -9.37
C THR A 81 -7.67 -0.31 -10.08
N LEU A 82 -6.84 0.53 -9.48
CA LEU A 82 -6.36 1.77 -10.07
C LEU A 82 -4.93 1.55 -10.58
N ASP A 83 -4.60 2.10 -11.74
CA ASP A 83 -3.23 2.18 -12.25
C ASP A 83 -2.72 3.60 -11.99
N PRO A 84 -2.14 3.88 -10.80
CA PRO A 84 -1.71 5.22 -10.46
C PRO A 84 -0.55 5.64 -11.36
N PRO A 85 -0.56 6.87 -11.90
CA PRO A 85 0.59 7.38 -12.63
C PRO A 85 1.81 7.41 -11.69
N ARG A 86 3.01 7.21 -12.25
CA ARG A 86 4.27 7.40 -11.52
C ARG A 86 4.44 8.88 -11.20
N CYS A 87 4.02 9.30 -10.02
CA CYS A 87 4.19 10.67 -9.54
C CYS A 87 5.55 10.82 -8.85
N PRO A 88 6.30 11.91 -9.13
CA PRO A 88 7.52 12.21 -8.39
C PRO A 88 7.19 12.56 -6.94
N TYR A 89 8.10 12.25 -6.03
CA TYR A 89 7.99 12.68 -4.64
C TYR A 89 8.29 14.18 -4.52
N ALA A 90 7.51 14.88 -3.71
CA ALA A 90 7.74 16.28 -3.40
C ALA A 90 8.99 16.47 -2.54
N SER A 91 9.68 17.59 -2.70
CA SER A 91 10.83 17.94 -1.87
C SER A 91 10.40 18.35 -0.46
N GLN A 92 11.32 18.22 0.51
CA GLN A 92 11.06 18.63 1.90
C GLN A 92 10.61 20.10 2.00
N MET A 93 11.14 20.96 1.13
CA MET A 93 10.80 22.38 1.06
C MET A 93 9.35 22.59 0.62
N GLN A 94 8.91 21.90 -0.44
CA GLN A 94 7.53 21.95 -0.92
C GLN A 94 6.55 21.45 0.16
N VAL A 95 6.89 20.35 0.84
CA VAL A 95 6.09 19.80 1.94
C VAL A 95 5.97 20.79 3.10
N ASN A 96 7.06 21.44 3.49
CA ASN A 96 7.06 22.41 4.58
C ASN A 96 6.21 23.65 4.26
N LYS A 97 6.26 24.14 3.02
CA LYS A 97 5.40 25.25 2.57
C LYS A 97 3.93 24.86 2.55
N MET A 98 3.58 23.66 2.09
CA MET A 98 2.20 23.16 2.16
C MET A 98 1.71 23.00 3.60
N LYS A 99 2.56 22.57 4.54
CA LYS A 99 2.20 22.51 5.97
C LYS A 99 1.84 23.89 6.53
N GLU A 100 2.55 24.93 6.12
CA GLU A 100 2.28 26.32 6.52
C GLU A 100 0.91 26.79 6.02
N ILE A 101 0.57 26.47 4.76
CA ILE A 101 -0.75 26.72 4.17
C ILE A 101 -1.85 25.98 4.96
N ILE A 102 -1.68 24.69 5.22
CA ILE A 102 -2.66 23.87 5.98
C ILE A 102 -2.87 24.44 7.38
N SER A 103 -1.80 24.89 8.04
CA SER A 103 -1.88 25.48 9.38
C SER A 103 -2.74 26.75 9.40
N LYS A 104 -2.59 27.63 8.40
CA LYS A 104 -3.39 28.86 8.28
C LYS A 104 -4.86 28.62 7.95
N LEU A 105 -5.16 27.54 7.23
CA LEU A 105 -6.53 27.14 6.85
C LEU A 105 -7.19 26.20 7.86
N ARG A 106 -6.54 25.94 8.99
CA ARG A 106 -7.09 25.05 10.01
C ARG A 106 -8.34 25.66 10.62
N PHE A 107 -9.43 24.89 10.64
CA PHE A 107 -10.65 25.20 11.37
C PHE A 107 -11.14 23.96 12.12
N LYS A 108 -11.99 24.16 13.13
CA LYS A 108 -12.61 23.07 13.90
C LYS A 108 -13.82 22.56 13.13
N TYR A 109 -13.70 21.38 12.53
CA TYR A 109 -14.83 20.71 11.88
C TYR A 109 -15.85 20.24 12.92
N ARG A 110 -17.13 20.41 12.62
CA ARG A 110 -18.25 19.79 13.32
C ARG A 110 -19.21 19.20 12.29
N SER A 111 -19.86 18.09 12.63
CA SER A 111 -20.81 17.40 11.74
C SER A 111 -22.08 18.21 11.45
N ASP A 112 -22.43 19.13 12.33
CA ASP A 112 -23.62 20.00 12.25
C ASP A 112 -23.32 21.39 11.65
N ALA A 113 -22.08 21.66 11.24
CA ALA A 113 -21.69 22.97 10.74
C ALA A 113 -22.19 23.30 9.33
N PHE A 114 -22.65 22.29 8.59
CA PHE A 114 -23.03 22.42 7.18
C PHE A 114 -24.43 21.87 6.96
N GLU A 115 -25.30 22.71 6.41
CA GLU A 115 -26.64 22.33 6.01
C GLU A 115 -26.68 21.97 4.52
N ASN A 116 -27.69 21.20 4.11
CA ASN A 116 -27.88 20.87 2.71
C ASN A 116 -28.57 22.04 1.97
N PRO A 117 -27.89 22.75 1.06
CA PRO A 117 -28.44 23.93 0.39
C PRO A 117 -29.67 23.60 -0.46
N VAL A 118 -29.75 22.39 -1.03
CA VAL A 118 -30.90 21.96 -1.85
C VAL A 118 -32.13 21.80 -0.99
N LEU A 119 -32.00 21.18 0.19
CA LEU A 119 -33.12 21.02 1.12
C LEU A 119 -33.54 22.36 1.71
N GLN A 120 -32.58 23.21 2.08
CA GLN A 120 -32.86 24.54 2.61
C GLN A 120 -33.66 25.37 1.60
N LYS A 121 -33.20 25.44 0.35
CA LYS A 121 -33.91 26.14 -0.73
C LYS A 121 -35.31 25.56 -0.96
N HIS A 122 -35.46 24.23 -0.92
CA HIS A 122 -36.75 23.59 -1.11
C HIS A 122 -37.76 23.99 -0.02
N TYR A 123 -37.39 23.91 1.26
CA TYR A 123 -38.30 24.23 2.36
C TYR A 123 -38.59 25.73 2.46
N ARG A 124 -37.64 26.62 2.16
CA ARG A 124 -37.92 28.07 2.11
C ARG A 124 -38.88 28.45 0.99
N ASN A 125 -38.79 27.79 -0.16
CA ASN A 125 -39.77 27.98 -1.22
C ASN A 125 -41.17 27.52 -0.78
N LEU A 126 -41.27 26.38 -0.10
CA LEU A 126 -42.55 25.88 0.43
C LEU A 126 -43.13 26.82 1.49
N GLU A 127 -42.29 27.34 2.39
CA GLU A 127 -42.68 28.30 3.41
C GLU A 127 -43.19 29.61 2.78
N ALA A 128 -42.48 30.14 1.78
CA ALA A 128 -42.89 31.33 1.05
C ALA A 128 -44.25 31.14 0.34
N LEU A 129 -44.47 29.96 -0.25
CA LEU A 129 -45.76 29.61 -0.85
C LEU A 129 -46.87 29.44 0.18
N ALA A 130 -46.56 28.88 1.36
CA ALA A 130 -47.55 28.68 2.42
C ALA A 130 -47.96 29.99 3.12
N LEU A 131 -47.08 30.99 3.14
CA LEU A 131 -47.30 32.31 3.73
C LEU A 131 -47.67 33.38 2.71
N ASP A 132 -47.90 33.01 1.45
CA ASP A 132 -48.19 33.92 0.32
C ASP A 132 -47.17 35.08 0.19
N MET A 133 -45.88 34.76 0.42
CA MET A 133 -44.78 35.70 0.26
C MET A 133 -44.47 35.94 -1.23
N VAL A 134 -44.05 37.17 -1.57
CA VAL A 134 -43.73 37.56 -2.95
C VAL A 134 -42.49 36.83 -3.49
N ALA A 135 -41.52 36.56 -2.61
CA ALA A 135 -40.32 35.82 -2.95
C ALA A 135 -39.82 35.03 -1.72
N PRO A 136 -39.18 33.87 -1.94
CA PRO A 136 -38.50 33.14 -0.88
C PRO A 136 -37.28 33.90 -0.38
N GLU A 137 -36.94 33.71 0.90
CA GLU A 137 -35.72 34.24 1.51
C GLU A 137 -34.47 33.64 0.84
N GLU A 138 -33.47 34.49 0.55
CA GLU A 138 -32.18 34.02 0.04
C GLU A 138 -31.34 33.41 1.16
N ILE A 139 -30.79 32.22 0.91
CA ILE A 139 -30.00 31.46 1.89
C ILE A 139 -28.55 31.47 1.43
N GLU A 140 -27.63 31.74 2.37
CA GLU A 140 -26.20 31.61 2.13
C GLU A 140 -25.82 30.13 1.96
N ASP A 141 -25.08 29.82 0.89
CA ASP A 141 -24.57 28.48 0.68
C ASP A 141 -23.31 28.23 1.53
N LEU A 142 -23.50 27.54 2.66
CA LEU A 142 -22.43 27.23 3.61
C LEU A 142 -21.40 26.22 3.07
N ILE A 143 -21.69 25.47 2.00
CA ILE A 143 -20.70 24.54 1.40
C ILE A 143 -19.74 25.24 0.45
N MET A 144 -20.01 26.48 0.06
CA MET A 144 -19.11 27.26 -0.79
C MET A 144 -17.90 27.76 0.00
N PRO A 145 -16.66 27.53 -0.50
CA PRO A 145 -15.47 28.05 0.16
C PRO A 145 -15.48 29.58 0.22
N LYS A 146 -15.10 30.15 1.37
CA LYS A 146 -14.99 31.60 1.56
C LYS A 146 -13.70 32.13 0.92
N VAL A 147 -13.68 32.18 -0.42
CA VAL A 147 -12.48 32.47 -1.24
C VAL A 147 -11.76 33.73 -0.78
N GLU A 148 -12.47 34.84 -0.60
CA GLU A 148 -11.86 36.11 -0.17
C GLU A 148 -11.14 36.00 1.17
N GLN A 149 -11.75 35.30 2.14
CA GLN A 149 -11.15 35.10 3.47
C GLN A 149 -9.94 34.15 3.41
N ILE A 150 -10.00 33.14 2.53
CA ILE A 150 -8.92 32.20 2.28
C ILE A 150 -7.72 32.96 1.69
N ASP A 151 -7.94 33.75 0.65
CA ASP A 151 -6.89 34.52 -0.03
C ASP A 151 -6.22 35.53 0.91
N GLN A 152 -7.04 36.25 1.70
CA GLN A 152 -6.52 37.18 2.72
C GLN A 152 -5.68 36.48 3.79
N ARG A 153 -6.08 35.29 4.25
CA ARG A 153 -5.31 34.53 5.26
C ARG A 153 -4.00 33.99 4.71
N LEU A 154 -4.02 33.48 3.49
CA LEU A 154 -2.86 32.83 2.89
C LEU A 154 -1.81 33.86 2.44
N GLY A 155 -2.24 35.00 1.89
CA GLY A 155 -1.34 36.07 1.44
C GLY A 155 -0.31 35.55 0.42
N PRO A 156 1.00 35.81 0.62
CA PRO A 156 2.04 35.45 -0.36
C PRO A 156 2.34 33.95 -0.40
N LEU A 157 1.93 33.16 0.61
CA LEU A 157 2.27 31.74 0.70
C LEU A 157 1.80 30.93 -0.51
N VAL A 158 0.68 31.33 -1.12
CA VAL A 158 0.18 30.68 -2.34
C VAL A 158 1.14 30.88 -3.50
N GLN A 159 1.68 32.09 -3.66
CA GLN A 159 2.62 32.38 -4.75
C GLN A 159 3.96 31.69 -4.50
N GLU A 160 4.49 31.77 -3.28
CA GLU A 160 5.72 31.05 -2.92
C GLU A 160 5.61 29.54 -3.16
N PHE A 161 4.45 28.94 -2.87
CA PHE A 161 4.22 27.52 -3.16
C PHE A 161 4.11 27.26 -4.67
N LYS A 162 3.47 28.14 -5.42
CA LYS A 162 3.39 28.04 -6.88
C LYS A 162 4.76 28.10 -7.52
N ASP A 163 5.61 29.05 -7.13
CA ASP A 163 6.97 29.23 -7.65
C ASP A 163 7.86 28.00 -7.39
N LEU A 164 7.61 27.27 -6.30
CA LEU A 164 8.35 26.06 -5.94
C LEU A 164 7.91 24.80 -6.67
N VAL A 165 6.68 24.77 -7.22
CA VAL A 165 6.05 23.55 -7.75
C VAL A 165 5.78 23.65 -9.25
N TYR A 166 5.26 24.78 -9.70
CA TYR A 166 4.86 24.98 -11.08
C TYR A 166 6.00 25.67 -11.85
N PRO A 167 6.47 25.07 -12.96
CA PRO A 167 7.36 25.75 -13.90
C PRO A 167 6.71 27.04 -14.45
N GLU A 168 7.52 28.02 -14.86
CA GLU A 168 7.03 29.32 -15.34
C GLU A 168 6.07 29.22 -16.54
N ASP A 169 6.23 28.20 -17.39
CA ASP A 169 5.37 27.93 -18.55
C ASP A 169 4.17 27.00 -18.26
N TYR A 170 3.92 26.67 -16.99
CA TYR A 170 2.86 25.75 -16.62
C TYR A 170 1.50 26.43 -16.64
N ASN A 171 0.64 26.01 -17.57
CA ASN A 171 -0.75 26.44 -17.59
C ASN A 171 -1.67 25.38 -16.95
N PRO A 172 -2.19 25.60 -15.73
CA PRO A 172 -3.05 24.64 -15.03
C PRO A 172 -4.37 24.36 -15.76
N ASP A 173 -4.84 25.26 -16.64
CA ASP A 173 -6.10 25.14 -17.36
C ASP A 173 -5.96 24.46 -18.73
N THR A 174 -4.73 24.24 -19.20
CA THR A 174 -4.51 23.45 -20.42
C THR A 174 -4.74 21.97 -20.15
N LYS A 175 -5.90 21.46 -20.58
CA LYS A 175 -6.16 20.02 -20.62
C LYS A 175 -5.04 19.35 -21.45
N PRO A 176 -4.30 18.36 -20.92
CA PRO A 176 -3.40 17.58 -21.73
C PRO A 176 -4.21 16.91 -22.84
N ALA A 177 -3.78 17.10 -24.10
CA ALA A 177 -4.47 16.56 -25.26
C ALA A 177 -4.69 15.05 -25.04
N ALA A 178 -5.95 14.64 -25.01
CA ALA A 178 -6.32 13.24 -24.92
C ALA A 178 -5.62 12.51 -26.06
N LYS A 179 -4.61 11.68 -25.73
CA LYS A 179 -4.11 10.67 -26.65
C LYS A 179 -5.31 9.79 -26.99
N ARG A 180 -5.93 10.06 -28.14
CA ARG A 180 -7.00 9.24 -28.70
C ARG A 180 -6.48 7.81 -28.75
N LYS A 181 -7.06 6.94 -27.93
CA LYS A 181 -7.03 5.50 -28.20
C LYS A 181 -7.69 5.33 -29.56
N THR A 182 -6.89 5.01 -30.58
CA THR A 182 -7.40 4.53 -31.86
C THR A 182 -8.30 3.33 -31.59
N ALA A 183 -9.57 3.47 -31.95
CA ALA A 183 -10.54 2.41 -31.92
C ALA A 183 -10.09 1.28 -32.85
N ASP A 184 -10.14 0.06 -32.31
CA ASP A 184 -9.87 -1.19 -32.99
C ASP A 184 -10.92 -1.41 -34.09
N GLY A 185 -10.52 -1.19 -35.34
CA GLY A 185 -11.29 -1.53 -36.53
C GLY A 185 -10.72 -2.81 -37.12
N GLY A 186 -11.48 -3.90 -37.03
CA GLY A 186 -11.09 -5.21 -37.53
C GLY A 186 -10.89 -5.24 -39.06
N GLY A 187 -9.87 -5.98 -39.50
CA GLY A 187 -9.71 -6.37 -40.90
C GLY A 187 -8.26 -6.61 -41.35
N GLY A 188 -7.82 -7.88 -41.27
CA GLY A 188 -7.03 -8.55 -42.32
C GLY A 188 -5.57 -8.16 -42.61
N ALA A 189 -4.66 -9.07 -42.24
CA ALA A 189 -3.43 -9.46 -42.96
C ALA A 189 -2.22 -8.52 -42.97
N SER A 190 -1.25 -8.78 -42.10
CA SER A 190 0.13 -9.20 -42.45
C SER A 190 1.01 -9.35 -41.20
N GLU A 191 1.87 -10.36 -41.23
CA GLU A 191 2.72 -10.83 -40.14
C GLU A 191 3.61 -9.75 -39.50
N LYS A 192 3.52 -9.57 -38.17
CA LYS A 192 4.69 -9.39 -37.29
C LYS A 192 4.42 -10.08 -35.96
N LYS A 193 5.16 -11.16 -35.68
CA LYS A 193 5.21 -11.79 -34.37
C LYS A 193 5.43 -10.71 -33.29
N PRO A 194 4.68 -10.71 -32.18
CA PRO A 194 4.91 -9.76 -31.10
C PRO A 194 6.32 -9.99 -30.57
N LYS A 195 7.18 -8.99 -30.75
CA LYS A 195 8.50 -8.94 -30.13
C LYS A 195 8.25 -8.71 -28.64
N VAL A 196 8.19 -9.79 -27.88
CA VAL A 196 8.08 -9.73 -26.42
C VAL A 196 9.40 -9.20 -25.90
N GLU A 197 9.49 -7.88 -25.73
CA GLU A 197 10.61 -7.23 -25.06
C GLU A 197 10.44 -7.47 -23.55
N LEU A 198 11.05 -8.54 -23.04
CA LEU A 198 11.19 -8.77 -21.61
C LEU A 198 12.10 -7.69 -21.02
N THR A 199 11.62 -7.02 -19.98
CA THR A 199 12.40 -6.00 -19.28
C THR A 199 13.47 -6.63 -18.39
N GLU A 200 14.54 -5.90 -18.08
CA GLU A 200 15.66 -6.40 -17.26
C GLU A 200 15.20 -6.86 -15.86
N GLU A 201 14.18 -6.23 -15.31
CA GLU A 201 13.61 -6.56 -14.01
C GLU A 201 12.86 -7.90 -14.05
N GLU A 202 12.10 -8.17 -15.11
CA GLU A 202 11.40 -9.44 -15.32
C GLU A 202 12.39 -10.58 -15.54
N LEU A 203 13.47 -10.35 -16.29
CA LEU A 203 14.50 -11.36 -16.53
C LEU A 203 15.26 -11.71 -15.24
N ARG A 204 15.60 -10.70 -14.41
CA ARG A 204 16.19 -10.92 -13.08
C ARG A 204 15.25 -11.68 -12.15
N ALA A 205 13.95 -11.38 -12.17
CA ALA A 205 12.95 -12.13 -11.40
C ALA A 205 12.86 -13.59 -11.85
N HIS A 206 12.95 -13.86 -13.16
CA HIS A 206 12.96 -15.22 -13.69
C HIS A 206 14.21 -16.03 -13.29
N VAL A 207 15.37 -15.36 -13.17
CA VAL A 207 16.63 -15.96 -12.69
C VAL A 207 16.53 -16.30 -11.20
N GLN A 208 16.07 -15.35 -10.37
CA GLN A 208 15.92 -15.55 -8.92
C GLN A 208 14.90 -16.64 -8.59
N ASN A 209 13.79 -16.69 -9.34
CA ASN A 209 12.73 -17.68 -9.13
C ASN A 209 13.03 -19.04 -9.79
N GLY A 210 14.18 -19.21 -10.45
CA GLY A 210 14.55 -20.47 -11.14
C GLY A 210 13.60 -20.85 -12.28
N THR A 211 12.84 -19.88 -12.82
CA THR A 211 11.79 -20.13 -13.84
C THR A 211 12.25 -19.88 -15.27
N LEU A 212 13.52 -19.51 -15.48
CA LEU A 212 14.15 -19.43 -16.81
C LEU A 212 13.86 -20.68 -17.65
N GLY A 213 13.87 -21.87 -17.03
CA GLY A 213 13.49 -23.17 -17.59
C GLY A 213 12.19 -23.18 -18.41
N LYS A 214 11.24 -22.31 -18.08
CA LYS A 214 9.91 -22.23 -18.71
C LYS A 214 9.89 -21.33 -19.94
N LEU A 215 10.90 -20.47 -20.14
CA LEU A 215 11.00 -19.61 -21.31
C LEU A 215 11.38 -20.42 -22.55
N THR A 216 10.85 -20.03 -23.71
CA THR A 216 11.15 -20.69 -24.98
C THR A 216 12.52 -20.23 -25.50
N VAL A 217 13.19 -21.10 -26.27
CA VAL A 217 14.53 -20.81 -26.84
C VAL A 217 14.58 -19.49 -27.64
N PRO A 218 13.56 -19.08 -28.42
CA PRO A 218 13.54 -17.79 -29.10
C PRO A 218 13.60 -16.60 -28.13
N VAL A 219 12.84 -16.67 -27.02
CA VAL A 219 12.79 -15.62 -26.00
C VAL A 219 14.12 -15.49 -25.27
N LEU A 220 14.77 -16.61 -24.97
CA LEU A 220 16.12 -16.63 -24.37
C LEU A 220 17.18 -16.07 -25.33
N LYS A 221 17.07 -16.33 -26.64
CA LYS A 221 17.97 -15.75 -27.64
C LYS A 221 17.80 -14.24 -27.77
N ASP A 222 16.57 -13.75 -27.71
CA ASP A 222 16.30 -12.31 -27.78
C ASP A 222 16.75 -11.59 -26.50
N ALA A 223 16.59 -12.22 -25.32
CA ALA A 223 17.19 -11.76 -24.08
C ALA A 223 18.74 -11.73 -24.17
N CYS A 224 19.39 -12.80 -24.66
CA CYS A 224 20.86 -12.81 -24.85
C CYS A 224 21.35 -11.67 -25.75
N LYS A 225 20.60 -11.35 -26.82
CA LYS A 225 20.92 -10.23 -27.71
C LYS A 225 20.77 -8.87 -27.03
N GLN A 226 19.72 -8.68 -26.23
CA GLN A 226 19.51 -7.45 -25.47
C GLN A 226 20.61 -7.22 -24.42
N PHE A 227 21.08 -8.29 -23.77
CA PHE A 227 22.14 -8.24 -22.75
C PHE A 227 23.57 -8.34 -23.32
N GLY A 228 23.72 -8.32 -24.64
CA GLY A 228 25.03 -8.34 -25.32
C GLY A 228 25.82 -9.63 -25.17
N VAL A 229 25.17 -10.74 -24.85
CA VAL A 229 25.80 -12.05 -24.67
C VAL A 229 25.90 -12.75 -26.02
N ARG A 230 27.13 -12.91 -26.54
CA ARG A 230 27.39 -13.70 -27.76
C ARG A 230 27.20 -15.19 -27.44
N THR A 231 26.04 -15.73 -27.80
CA THR A 231 25.78 -17.17 -27.69
C THR A 231 25.76 -17.81 -29.08
N THR A 232 26.72 -18.70 -29.35
CA THR A 232 26.79 -19.54 -30.56
C THR A 232 25.98 -20.84 -30.44
N GLY A 233 25.47 -21.15 -29.24
CA GLY A 233 24.77 -22.39 -28.92
C GLY A 233 23.28 -22.40 -29.27
N THR A 234 22.81 -23.54 -29.79
CA THR A 234 21.38 -23.83 -30.04
C THR A 234 20.68 -24.47 -28.84
N LYS A 235 21.42 -24.84 -27.78
CA LYS A 235 20.89 -25.56 -26.62
C LYS A 235 20.32 -24.60 -25.58
N LYS A 236 19.14 -24.95 -25.06
CA LYS A 236 18.37 -24.16 -24.10
C LYS A 236 19.12 -23.91 -22.77
N GLN A 237 19.86 -24.90 -22.28
CA GLN A 237 20.63 -24.79 -21.02
C GLN A 237 21.80 -23.81 -21.14
N GLU A 238 22.54 -23.83 -22.25
CA GLU A 238 23.67 -22.92 -22.48
C GLU A 238 23.24 -21.44 -22.51
N LEU A 239 22.06 -21.16 -23.05
CA LEU A 239 21.47 -19.80 -23.05
C LEU A 239 21.08 -19.36 -21.64
N MET A 240 20.62 -20.28 -20.79
CA MET A 240 20.26 -19.98 -19.39
C MET A 240 21.49 -19.73 -18.54
N ASP A 241 22.52 -20.56 -18.69
CA ASP A 241 23.78 -20.42 -17.96
C ASP A 241 24.47 -19.10 -18.33
N ALA A 242 24.47 -18.74 -19.63
CA ALA A 242 25.07 -17.50 -20.09
C ALA A 242 24.33 -16.24 -19.59
N LEU A 243 22.99 -16.26 -19.54
CA LEU A 243 22.19 -15.17 -18.96
C LEU A 243 22.36 -15.08 -17.44
N THR A 244 22.42 -16.22 -16.76
CA THR A 244 22.61 -16.30 -15.31
C THR A 244 24.00 -15.77 -14.92
N SER A 245 25.05 -16.16 -15.65
CA SER A 245 26.41 -15.64 -15.45
C SER A 245 26.49 -14.15 -15.72
N ARG A 246 25.88 -13.64 -16.81
CA ARG A 246 25.93 -12.21 -17.12
C ARG A 246 25.19 -11.34 -16.10
N LEU A 247 24.06 -11.82 -15.58
CA LEU A 247 23.32 -11.13 -14.52
C LEU A 247 23.97 -11.28 -13.14
N ALA A 248 24.81 -12.29 -12.95
CA ALA A 248 25.67 -12.42 -11.76
C ALA A 248 26.91 -11.51 -11.83
N ASP A 249 27.51 -11.35 -13.02
CA ASP A 249 28.75 -10.59 -13.25
C ASP A 249 28.52 -9.11 -13.64
N GLY A 250 27.30 -8.72 -14.00
CA GLY A 250 26.91 -7.37 -14.43
C GLY A 250 26.76 -6.32 -13.31
N GLY A 251 27.33 -6.56 -12.13
CA GLY A 251 27.39 -5.61 -11.04
C GLY A 251 28.73 -4.86 -11.05
N GLY A 252 28.88 -3.85 -11.91
CA GLY A 252 30.11 -3.05 -11.96
C GLY A 252 29.86 -1.62 -12.40
N GLY A 253 29.47 -0.74 -11.46
CA GLY A 253 29.52 0.70 -11.72
C GLY A 253 28.68 1.63 -10.84
N ALA A 254 28.63 1.44 -9.52
CA ALA A 254 28.52 2.50 -8.51
C ALA A 254 28.49 1.85 -7.12
N SER A 255 29.22 2.43 -6.18
CA SER A 255 29.52 1.94 -4.84
C SER A 255 28.30 1.51 -4.01
N GLU A 256 28.21 0.22 -3.67
CA GLU A 256 27.54 -0.24 -2.45
C GLU A 256 28.04 -1.65 -2.06
N LYS A 257 28.57 -1.77 -0.85
CA LYS A 257 29.14 -3.00 -0.28
C LYS A 257 28.03 -4.05 -0.09
N LYS A 258 28.17 -5.26 -0.66
CA LYS A 258 27.40 -6.44 -0.19
C LYS A 258 27.97 -6.92 1.16
N PRO A 259 27.13 -7.29 2.14
CA PRO A 259 27.58 -7.60 3.49
C PRO A 259 28.29 -8.96 3.51
N LYS A 260 29.51 -8.99 4.05
CA LYS A 260 30.10 -10.22 4.57
C LYS A 260 29.28 -10.63 5.78
N VAL A 261 28.69 -11.82 5.75
CA VAL A 261 28.11 -12.42 6.97
C VAL A 261 29.28 -13.03 7.73
N GLU A 262 29.92 -12.23 8.59
CA GLU A 262 30.90 -12.70 9.56
C GLU A 262 30.12 -13.31 10.73
N LEU A 263 30.06 -14.65 10.81
CA LEU A 263 29.57 -15.30 12.03
C LEU A 263 30.65 -15.20 13.11
N THR A 264 30.26 -14.75 14.29
CA THR A 264 31.15 -14.69 15.45
C THR A 264 31.43 -16.10 15.99
N GLU A 265 32.56 -16.27 16.70
CA GLU A 265 32.93 -17.58 17.28
C GLU A 265 31.85 -18.11 18.24
N GLU A 266 31.18 -17.21 18.96
CA GLU A 266 30.10 -17.55 19.90
C GLU A 266 28.87 -18.10 19.20
N GLU A 267 28.46 -17.50 18.07
CA GLU A 267 27.34 -17.99 17.26
C GLU A 267 27.65 -19.36 16.65
N LEU A 268 28.90 -19.57 16.21
CA LEU A 268 29.32 -20.86 15.67
C LEU A 268 29.37 -21.95 16.76
N ARG A 269 29.84 -21.62 17.97
CA ARG A 269 29.80 -22.52 19.14
C ARG A 269 28.37 -22.84 19.54
N ALA A 270 27.46 -21.87 19.51
CA ALA A 270 26.03 -22.12 19.76
C ALA A 270 25.44 -23.07 18.70
N HIS A 271 25.83 -22.93 17.44
CA HIS A 271 25.41 -23.86 16.38
C HIS A 271 25.98 -25.27 16.56
N VAL A 272 27.20 -25.41 17.08
CA VAL A 272 27.81 -26.70 17.44
C VAL A 272 27.09 -27.35 18.62
N GLN A 273 26.90 -26.63 19.73
CA GLN A 273 26.23 -27.14 20.93
C GLN A 273 24.77 -27.54 20.67
N ASN A 274 24.07 -26.77 19.83
CA ASN A 274 22.69 -27.04 19.47
C ASN A 274 22.53 -28.07 18.33
N GLY A 275 23.63 -28.60 17.77
CA GLY A 275 23.59 -29.53 16.64
C GLY A 275 22.96 -28.95 15.36
N THR A 276 22.97 -27.61 15.19
CA THR A 276 22.25 -26.91 14.11
C THR A 276 23.15 -26.50 12.93
N LEU A 277 24.43 -26.86 12.94
CA LEU A 277 25.36 -26.64 11.82
C LEU A 277 24.82 -27.13 10.47
N GLY A 278 23.99 -28.18 10.48
CA GLY A 278 23.30 -28.71 9.29
C GLY A 278 22.39 -27.71 8.57
N LYS A 279 21.97 -26.63 9.23
CA LYS A 279 21.14 -25.58 8.63
C LYS A 279 21.96 -24.54 7.85
N LEU A 280 23.27 -24.48 8.05
CA LEU A 280 24.15 -23.54 7.35
C LEU A 280 24.43 -24.02 5.92
N THR A 281 24.61 -23.06 5.01
CA THR A 281 24.96 -23.35 3.61
C THR A 281 26.46 -23.64 3.48
N VAL A 282 26.84 -24.41 2.45
CA VAL A 282 28.25 -24.81 2.21
C VAL A 282 29.20 -23.60 2.09
N PRO A 283 28.84 -22.48 1.46
CA PRO A 283 29.71 -21.29 1.41
C PRO A 283 29.99 -20.71 2.81
N VAL A 284 28.97 -20.65 3.66
CA VAL A 284 29.08 -20.13 5.04
C VAL A 284 29.96 -21.04 5.89
N LEU A 285 29.80 -22.36 5.78
CA LEU A 285 30.68 -23.33 6.46
C LEU A 285 32.13 -23.23 5.97
N LYS A 286 32.35 -22.98 4.68
CA LYS A 286 33.68 -22.84 4.09
C LYS A 286 34.38 -21.55 4.53
N ASP A 287 33.64 -20.45 4.62
CA ASP A 287 34.16 -19.18 5.12
C ASP A 287 34.47 -19.27 6.62
N ALA A 288 33.63 -19.95 7.40
CA ALA A 288 33.92 -20.23 8.81
C ALA A 288 35.17 -21.11 8.98
N CYS A 289 35.33 -22.19 8.20
CA CYS A 289 36.55 -23.01 8.25
C CYS A 289 37.81 -22.20 7.92
N LYS A 290 37.73 -21.27 6.96
CA LYS A 290 38.84 -20.36 6.63
C LYS A 290 39.13 -19.37 7.75
N GLN A 291 38.09 -18.78 8.34
CA GLN A 291 38.21 -17.80 9.41
C GLN A 291 38.86 -18.40 10.67
N PHE A 292 38.52 -19.64 11.01
CA PHE A 292 39.02 -20.33 12.20
C PHE A 292 40.23 -21.26 11.91
N GLY A 293 40.83 -21.16 10.73
CA GLY A 293 42.08 -21.85 10.39
C GLY A 293 41.99 -23.38 10.30
N VAL A 294 40.80 -23.91 10.04
CA VAL A 294 40.57 -25.37 9.92
C VAL A 294 40.92 -25.82 8.50
N ARG A 295 41.97 -26.65 8.36
CA ARG A 295 42.35 -27.24 7.07
C ARG A 295 41.37 -28.34 6.70
N THR A 296 40.52 -28.08 5.72
CA THR A 296 39.63 -29.09 5.13
C THR A 296 39.98 -29.29 3.65
N THR A 297 40.14 -30.55 3.23
CA THR A 297 40.38 -30.95 1.83
C THR A 297 39.08 -31.30 1.09
N GLY A 298 37.96 -31.28 1.80
CA GLY A 298 36.65 -31.75 1.37
C GLY A 298 35.71 -30.66 0.87
N THR A 299 34.95 -30.94 -0.19
CA THR A 299 33.84 -30.08 -0.65
C THR A 299 32.48 -30.50 -0.07
N LYS A 300 32.43 -31.62 0.65
CA LYS A 300 31.18 -32.17 1.19
C LYS A 300 30.80 -31.44 2.47
N LYS A 301 29.50 -31.11 2.58
CA LYS A 301 28.92 -30.39 3.73
C LYS A 301 29.21 -31.06 5.07
N GLN A 302 29.17 -32.41 5.12
CA GLN A 302 29.40 -33.18 6.34
C GLN A 302 30.85 -33.01 6.85
N GLU A 303 31.84 -33.08 5.96
CA GLU A 303 33.26 -32.96 6.30
C GLU A 303 33.60 -31.58 6.89
N LEU A 304 32.95 -30.52 6.40
CA LEU A 304 33.11 -29.15 6.94
C LEU A 304 32.48 -29.02 8.34
N MET A 305 31.33 -29.64 8.57
CA MET A 305 30.66 -29.62 9.88
C MET A 305 31.44 -30.41 10.93
N ASP A 306 31.96 -31.58 10.56
CA ASP A 306 32.75 -32.43 11.46
C ASP A 306 34.05 -31.71 11.87
N ALA A 307 34.70 -31.03 10.92
CA ALA A 307 35.93 -30.28 11.17
C ALA A 307 35.71 -29.04 12.06
N LEU A 308 34.58 -28.33 11.91
CA LEU A 308 34.22 -27.22 12.79
C LEU A 308 33.82 -27.70 14.20
N THR A 309 33.09 -28.81 14.29
CA THR A 309 32.70 -29.41 15.58
C THR A 309 33.91 -29.89 16.36
N SER A 310 34.89 -30.51 15.69
CA SER A 310 36.15 -30.94 16.33
C SER A 310 37.00 -29.78 16.84
N ARG A 311 36.90 -28.58 16.26
CA ARG A 311 37.72 -27.42 16.64
C ARG A 311 37.08 -26.57 17.74
N LEU A 312 35.75 -26.44 17.72
CA LEU A 312 34.98 -25.56 18.60
C LEU A 312 34.25 -26.30 19.74
N GLY A 313 34.24 -27.63 19.70
CA GLY A 313 33.70 -28.49 20.77
C GLY A 313 34.70 -28.84 21.87
N SER A 314 35.90 -28.23 21.88
CA SER A 314 36.91 -28.36 22.94
C SER A 314 36.82 -27.21 23.95
#